data_AF-A0A2E6W7W6-F1
#
_entry.id   AF-A0A2E6W7W6-F1
#
_cell.length_a   1.000
_cell.length_b   1.000
_cell.length_c   1.000
_cell.angle_alpha   90.00
_cell.angle_beta   90.00
_cell.angle_gamma   90.00
#
_symmetry.space_group_name_H-M   'P 1'
#
loop_
_entity.id
_entity.type
_entity.pdbx_description
1 polymer ?
#
loop_
_entity_poly.entity_id
_entity_poly.type
_entity_poly.pdbx_seq_one_letter_code
_entity_poly.pdbx_strand_id
1 'polypeptide(L)'
;MAFRKLFFKRVQGIRDNYLLQEGDIALDESDFQLYRGDGSTTGGIRISNDSATSDIVNDTTPQLGGNLESNGNNIKMADNDKLLFGDSDDLEVFHNGSHSFIKDSGTGSLKLLSNNFNVRNVADTEHGITFTSGGAVELYHNGTKKFETASTGATVTGIFNIGDGSVSDNYIGLGAANDLKIFHNGSHSIIRETGTGSLYVQSDNNVILGSDSGTETYVKGIYNGSVELYHNNVKKFDTGSHGVDIVDEAHIEGATPHLTIKRTDNANVPTVRFKGSGGTVGATIEFDGTSGTANELIFKTFPGLTLTERFRVTYTGASVLGNLQMGESNTNTTITTNGTGDLTLNTNGGTDSGFIEIKDGNNANITVDTAGNGDILLKTDGSAGRLGIGTVGNPDTAVHVKSAASIVTLQRTDDANTPGLSFQNSNGNVRATIKMDGTSGTSKELVFQTHDSSLSERFRVTLSGSKVTGNLEVTGAQIDFTALPTSDPGVAGRLFRSGNDVKISTG
;
A
#
# COMPACT_ATOMS: atom_id res chain seq x y z
N MET A 1 23.31 -116.30 69.07
CA MET A 1 22.49 -115.75 67.96
C MET A 1 22.20 -116.88 66.99
N ALA A 2 20.94 -117.30 66.89
CA ALA A 2 20.52 -118.29 65.89
C ALA A 2 20.26 -117.54 64.57
N PHE A 3 20.94 -117.94 63.50
CA PHE A 3 20.64 -117.46 62.16
C PHE A 3 19.25 -118.00 61.76
N ARG A 4 18.26 -117.12 61.70
CA ARG A 4 16.95 -117.45 61.11
C ARG A 4 17.13 -117.45 59.59
N LYS A 5 16.89 -118.59 58.93
CA LYS A 5 16.90 -118.67 57.47
C LYS A 5 15.74 -117.83 56.93
N LEU A 6 16.03 -116.89 56.03
CA LEU A 6 15.02 -116.17 55.25
C LEU A 6 14.27 -117.20 54.37
N PHE A 7 12.98 -117.40 54.60
CA PHE A 7 12.17 -118.32 53.80
C PHE A 7 11.48 -117.55 52.67
N PHE A 8 11.73 -117.99 51.44
CA PHE A 8 10.91 -117.63 50.27
C PHE A 8 9.88 -118.72 50.04
N LYS A 9 8.58 -118.37 50.03
CA LYS A 9 7.48 -119.30 49.75
C LYS A 9 6.59 -118.81 48.61
N ARG A 10 5.97 -119.75 47.90
CA ARG A 10 4.80 -119.47 47.08
C ARG A 10 3.57 -119.96 47.83
N VAL A 11 2.54 -119.13 47.90
CA VAL A 11 1.36 -119.39 48.71
C VAL A 11 0.13 -118.90 47.97
N GLN A 12 -0.96 -119.63 47.94
CA GLN A 12 -2.20 -119.17 47.33
C GLN A 12 -3.11 -118.51 48.39
N GLY A 13 -3.39 -117.21 48.25
CA GLY A 13 -4.39 -116.49 49.05
C GLY A 13 -3.80 -115.87 50.34
N ILE A 14 -2.69 -115.15 50.19
CA ILE A 14 -1.96 -114.53 51.30
C ILE A 14 -2.80 -113.48 52.01
N ARG A 15 -3.47 -112.58 51.26
CA ARG A 15 -4.23 -111.46 51.82
C ARG A 15 -5.33 -111.87 52.81
N ASP A 16 -5.92 -113.05 52.62
CA ASP A 16 -7.15 -113.41 53.31
C ASP A 16 -6.96 -114.54 54.33
N ASN A 17 -6.00 -115.46 54.12
CA ASN A 17 -5.93 -116.70 54.91
C ASN A 17 -4.51 -117.16 55.31
N TYR A 18 -3.45 -116.39 55.01
CA TYR A 18 -2.08 -116.80 55.34
C TYR A 18 -1.36 -115.79 56.24
N LEU A 19 -0.93 -116.24 57.42
CA LEU A 19 -0.06 -115.48 58.31
C LEU A 19 1.40 -115.63 57.86
N LEU A 20 1.96 -114.59 57.28
CA LEU A 20 3.40 -114.51 57.01
C LEU A 20 4.13 -114.04 58.25
N GLN A 21 5.10 -114.82 58.72
CA GLN A 21 5.89 -114.45 59.90
C GLN A 21 6.80 -113.26 59.60
N GLU A 22 7.09 -112.48 60.65
CA GLU A 22 7.95 -111.30 60.53
C GLU A 22 9.28 -111.65 59.84
N GLY A 23 9.56 -110.94 58.75
CA GLY A 23 10.78 -111.11 57.95
C GLY A 23 10.73 -112.19 56.86
N ASP A 24 9.67 -113.00 56.75
CA ASP A 24 9.49 -113.91 55.61
C ASP A 24 9.03 -113.14 54.36
N ILE A 25 9.38 -113.65 53.17
CA ILE A 25 8.94 -113.09 51.89
C ILE A 25 8.19 -114.19 51.13
N ALA A 26 7.00 -113.88 50.61
CA ALA A 26 6.24 -114.83 49.82
C ALA A 26 5.58 -114.22 48.60
N LEU A 27 5.48 -115.01 47.52
CA LEU A 27 4.68 -114.69 46.36
C LEU A 27 3.27 -115.25 46.59
N ASP A 28 2.25 -114.40 46.52
CA ASP A 28 0.86 -114.85 46.49
C ASP A 28 0.52 -115.36 45.08
N GLU A 29 0.19 -116.63 44.93
CA GLU A 29 -0.17 -117.22 43.63
C GLU A 29 -1.57 -116.79 43.17
N SER A 30 -2.40 -116.22 44.05
CA SER A 30 -3.73 -115.72 43.69
C SER A 30 -3.68 -114.39 42.95
N ASP A 31 -2.68 -113.53 43.22
CA ASP A 31 -2.55 -112.20 42.61
C ASP A 31 -1.15 -111.89 42.04
N PHE A 32 -0.24 -112.87 42.12
CA PHE A 32 1.14 -112.82 41.67
C PHE A 32 1.97 -111.68 42.28
N GLN A 33 1.59 -111.19 43.46
CA GLN A 33 2.34 -110.14 44.16
C GLN A 33 3.27 -110.71 45.23
N LEU A 34 4.36 -109.99 45.50
CA LEU A 34 5.28 -110.33 46.57
C LEU A 34 4.84 -109.62 47.86
N TYR A 35 4.86 -110.33 48.97
CA TYR A 35 4.49 -109.85 50.29
C TYR A 35 5.61 -110.13 51.29
N ARG A 36 5.87 -109.20 52.21
CA ARG A 36 6.70 -109.44 53.40
C ARG A 36 5.81 -109.66 54.62
N GLY A 37 6.12 -110.65 55.44
CA GLY A 37 5.46 -110.82 56.73
C GLY A 37 5.92 -109.76 57.72
N ASP A 38 4.98 -109.13 58.41
CA ASP A 38 5.25 -108.28 59.57
C ASP A 38 4.93 -108.97 60.90
N GLY A 39 4.51 -110.25 60.84
CA GLY A 39 4.20 -111.08 62.00
C GLY A 39 2.96 -110.68 62.79
N SER A 40 2.20 -109.68 62.34
CA SER A 40 1.15 -109.04 63.16
C SER A 40 -0.29 -109.39 62.74
N THR A 41 -0.55 -109.71 61.46
CA THR A 41 -1.89 -110.08 60.96
C THR A 41 -1.84 -111.05 59.77
N THR A 42 -2.96 -111.73 59.48
CA THR A 42 -3.17 -112.47 58.22
C THR A 42 -3.01 -111.52 57.03
N GLY A 43 -2.26 -111.93 55.99
CA GLY A 43 -1.86 -111.04 54.90
C GLY A 43 -0.63 -110.22 55.25
N GLY A 44 0.47 -110.44 54.51
CA GLY A 44 1.69 -109.64 54.66
C GLY A 44 1.53 -108.22 54.08
N ILE A 45 2.59 -107.42 54.21
CA ILE A 45 2.70 -106.12 53.55
C ILE A 45 3.10 -106.36 52.09
N ARG A 46 2.29 -105.89 51.14
CA ARG A 46 2.64 -105.97 49.71
C ARG A 46 3.94 -105.22 49.46
N ILE A 47 4.93 -105.91 48.92
CA ILE A 47 6.16 -105.31 48.40
C ILE A 47 5.83 -104.87 46.98
N SER A 48 5.31 -103.66 46.85
CA SER A 48 5.20 -102.99 45.56
C SER A 48 6.61 -102.62 45.11
N ASN A 49 6.99 -102.98 43.90
CA ASN A 49 8.16 -102.37 43.27
C ASN A 49 7.77 -100.92 43.00
N ASP A 50 8.17 -100.00 43.87
CA ASP A 50 8.01 -98.56 43.68
C ASP A 50 9.00 -98.08 42.59
N SER A 51 8.98 -98.77 41.45
CA SER A 51 9.55 -98.25 40.22
C SER A 51 8.55 -97.23 39.73
N ALA A 52 8.90 -95.95 39.92
CA ALA A 52 8.16 -94.74 39.60
C ALA A 52 7.74 -94.61 38.12
N THR A 53 6.91 -95.54 37.65
CA THR A 53 6.16 -95.48 36.40
C THR A 53 4.67 -95.77 36.65
N SER A 54 4.23 -95.64 37.91
CA SER A 54 2.81 -95.64 38.26
C SER A 54 2.17 -94.46 37.55
N ASP A 55 1.49 -94.74 36.44
CA ASP A 55 0.46 -93.90 35.83
C ASP A 55 0.58 -92.39 36.11
N ILE A 56 1.60 -91.76 35.52
CA ILE A 56 1.81 -90.30 35.60
C ILE A 56 0.62 -89.56 34.98
N VAL A 57 -0.14 -90.23 34.10
CA VAL A 57 -1.28 -89.64 33.39
C VAL A 57 -2.45 -89.40 34.33
N ASN A 58 -2.71 -90.31 35.28
CA ASN A 58 -3.79 -90.16 36.26
C ASN A 58 -3.33 -89.62 37.62
N ASP A 59 -2.03 -89.46 37.84
CA ASP A 59 -1.51 -88.73 39.00
C ASP A 59 -1.81 -87.23 38.84
N THR A 60 -2.62 -86.68 39.75
CA THR A 60 -2.95 -85.24 39.80
C THR A 60 -2.03 -84.45 40.72
N THR A 61 -1.04 -85.12 41.33
CA THR A 61 -0.04 -84.53 42.23
C THR A 61 1.43 -84.58 41.75
N PRO A 62 1.77 -84.90 40.47
CA PRO A 62 3.14 -85.16 40.11
C PRO A 62 3.96 -83.88 40.24
N GLN A 63 4.82 -83.83 41.26
CA GLN A 63 5.93 -82.90 41.35
C GLN A 63 7.16 -83.57 40.74
N LEU A 64 7.76 -82.96 39.71
CA LEU A 64 8.89 -83.57 39.01
C LEU A 64 10.20 -83.57 39.82
N GLY A 65 10.23 -82.91 40.99
CA GLY A 65 11.41 -82.84 41.86
C GLY A 65 12.66 -82.21 41.23
N GLY A 66 12.54 -81.62 40.03
CA GLY A 66 13.63 -81.13 39.19
C GLY A 66 13.15 -80.70 37.79
N ASN A 67 14.07 -80.64 36.83
CA ASN A 67 13.78 -80.26 35.44
C ASN A 67 13.02 -81.37 34.69
N LEU A 68 12.07 -80.99 33.84
CA LEU A 68 11.47 -81.90 32.87
C LEU A 68 12.45 -82.11 31.69
N GLU A 69 13.15 -83.24 31.67
CA GLU A 69 14.02 -83.61 30.55
C GLU A 69 13.24 -84.32 29.45
N SER A 70 13.37 -83.86 28.19
CA SER A 70 12.68 -84.48 27.05
C SER A 70 13.38 -85.72 26.49
N ASN A 71 14.62 -85.99 26.93
CA ASN A 71 15.46 -87.09 26.44
C ASN A 71 15.59 -87.15 24.90
N GLY A 72 15.63 -85.98 24.26
CA GLY A 72 15.73 -85.85 22.80
C GLY A 72 14.40 -86.01 22.05
N ASN A 73 13.28 -86.16 22.76
CA ASN A 73 11.93 -86.20 22.19
C ASN A 73 11.24 -84.83 22.26
N ASN A 74 10.14 -84.68 21.53
CA ASN A 74 9.28 -83.50 21.60
C ASN A 74 8.31 -83.61 22.79
N ILE A 75 8.04 -82.50 23.46
CA ILE A 75 6.93 -82.37 24.41
C ILE A 75 5.74 -81.79 23.63
N LYS A 76 4.66 -82.56 23.51
CA LYS A 76 3.45 -82.14 22.78
C LYS A 76 2.35 -81.78 23.76
N MET A 77 1.83 -80.57 23.63
CA MET A 77 0.67 -80.06 24.37
C MET A 77 -0.51 -79.94 23.40
N ALA A 78 -1.73 -80.24 23.85
CA ALA A 78 -2.92 -80.05 23.05
C ALA A 78 -3.28 -78.56 22.93
N ASP A 79 -4.23 -78.22 22.07
CA ASP A 79 -4.74 -76.86 22.01
C ASP A 79 -5.39 -76.48 23.35
N ASN A 80 -5.09 -75.26 23.80
CA ASN A 80 -5.46 -74.64 25.08
C ASN A 80 -4.70 -75.14 26.30
N ASP A 81 -3.85 -76.14 26.17
CA ASP A 81 -2.88 -76.47 27.21
C ASP A 81 -1.80 -75.38 27.28
N LYS A 82 -1.31 -75.08 28.49
CA LYS A 82 -0.41 -73.94 28.74
C LYS A 82 0.82 -74.35 29.53
N LEU A 83 1.95 -73.73 29.20
CA LEU A 83 3.05 -73.57 30.15
C LEU A 83 2.77 -72.31 30.98
N LEU A 84 2.74 -72.46 32.31
CA LEU A 84 2.39 -71.42 33.27
C LEU A 84 3.61 -71.11 34.15
N PHE A 85 3.91 -69.82 34.32
CA PHE A 85 4.97 -69.35 35.21
C PHE A 85 4.45 -68.25 36.14
N GLY A 86 4.86 -68.28 37.41
CA GLY A 86 4.43 -67.35 38.45
C GLY A 86 3.26 -67.88 39.30
N ASP A 87 3.09 -67.33 40.51
CA ASP A 87 2.12 -67.79 41.51
C ASP A 87 0.65 -67.50 41.13
N SER A 88 0.42 -66.80 40.02
CA SER A 88 -0.91 -66.43 39.51
C SER A 88 -1.00 -66.58 37.99
N ASP A 89 -0.26 -67.52 37.41
CA ASP A 89 -0.21 -67.75 35.96
C ASP A 89 0.22 -66.50 35.20
N ASP A 90 1.22 -65.79 35.74
CA ASP A 90 1.68 -64.49 35.25
C ASP A 90 2.12 -64.56 33.78
N LEU A 91 2.88 -65.60 33.41
CA LEU A 91 3.28 -65.86 32.03
C LEU A 91 2.69 -67.18 31.53
N GLU A 92 2.00 -67.10 30.40
CA GLU A 92 1.40 -68.24 29.70
C GLU A 92 2.07 -68.40 28.33
N VAL A 93 2.49 -69.63 27.98
CA VAL A 93 2.92 -69.98 26.62
C VAL A 93 2.05 -71.12 26.09
N PHE A 94 1.27 -70.87 25.03
CA PHE A 94 0.24 -71.79 24.57
C PHE A 94 -0.20 -71.59 23.12
N HIS A 95 -0.95 -72.56 22.59
CA HIS A 95 -1.68 -72.48 21.32
C HIS A 95 -3.18 -72.64 21.58
N ASN A 96 -4.04 -71.82 20.96
CA ASN A 96 -5.50 -71.85 21.23
C ASN A 96 -6.33 -72.54 20.14
N GLY A 97 -5.66 -73.26 19.22
CA GLY A 97 -6.27 -73.87 18.03
C GLY A 97 -6.13 -73.03 16.75
N SER A 98 -5.83 -71.73 16.85
CA SER A 98 -5.59 -70.87 15.69
C SER A 98 -4.33 -69.99 15.78
N HIS A 99 -3.93 -69.59 16.99
CA HIS A 99 -2.82 -68.68 17.23
C HIS A 99 -1.93 -69.19 18.36
N SER A 100 -0.64 -68.88 18.27
CA SER A 100 0.35 -69.13 19.33
C SER A 100 0.58 -67.86 20.14
N PHE A 101 0.75 -68.01 21.45
CA PHE A 101 0.88 -66.88 22.37
C PHE A 101 2.08 -67.06 23.30
N ILE A 102 2.74 -65.94 23.55
CA ILE A 102 3.55 -65.69 24.74
C ILE A 102 2.83 -64.53 25.44
N LYS A 103 2.11 -64.82 26.52
CA LYS A 103 1.19 -63.88 27.15
C LYS A 103 1.63 -63.62 28.59
N ASP A 104 2.05 -62.39 28.86
CA ASP A 104 2.32 -61.89 30.21
C ASP A 104 1.10 -61.07 30.70
N SER A 105 0.54 -61.46 31.84
CA SER A 105 -0.61 -60.80 32.50
C SER A 105 -0.32 -60.44 33.96
N GLY A 106 0.92 -60.65 34.41
CA GLY A 106 1.38 -60.30 35.75
C GLY A 106 1.74 -58.82 35.90
N THR A 107 2.41 -58.49 37.00
CA THR A 107 2.96 -57.14 37.21
C THR A 107 4.34 -56.99 36.54
N GLY A 108 4.59 -55.87 35.84
CA GLY A 108 5.89 -55.57 35.24
C GLY A 108 5.88 -55.56 33.70
N SER A 109 6.97 -56.02 33.08
CA SER A 109 7.10 -56.09 31.63
C SER A 109 7.78 -57.39 31.20
N LEU A 110 7.25 -58.04 30.17
CA LEU A 110 7.93 -59.13 29.46
C LEU A 110 9.26 -58.65 28.88
N LYS A 111 10.37 -59.25 29.32
CA LYS A 111 11.72 -58.94 28.83
C LYS A 111 12.22 -60.02 27.89
N LEU A 112 12.44 -59.67 26.62
CA LEU A 112 13.13 -60.52 25.64
C LEU A 112 14.61 -60.09 25.58
N LEU A 113 15.46 -60.74 26.38
CA LEU A 113 16.89 -60.44 26.44
C LEU A 113 17.64 -61.25 25.38
N SER A 114 18.25 -60.57 24.39
CA SER A 114 19.03 -61.22 23.33
C SER A 114 20.18 -60.34 22.83
N ASN A 115 21.21 -60.96 22.24
CA ASN A 115 22.22 -60.26 21.46
C ASN A 115 21.70 -59.85 20.08
N ASN A 116 20.94 -60.73 19.43
CA ASN A 116 20.30 -60.50 18.13
C ASN A 116 18.84 -60.93 18.24
N PHE A 117 17.90 -60.03 17.99
CA PHE A 117 16.48 -60.36 17.98
C PHE A 117 15.91 -60.13 16.59
N ASN A 118 15.32 -61.18 16.02
CA ASN A 118 14.82 -61.16 14.65
C ASN A 118 13.36 -61.64 14.66
N VAL A 119 12.47 -60.84 14.07
CA VAL A 119 11.12 -61.28 13.68
C VAL A 119 11.14 -61.48 12.18
N ARG A 120 10.81 -62.69 11.73
CA ARG A 120 10.90 -63.11 10.34
C ARG A 120 9.62 -63.80 9.88
N ASN A 121 9.46 -63.93 8.58
CA ASN A 121 8.41 -64.76 8.00
C ASN A 121 8.63 -66.26 8.31
N VAL A 122 7.61 -67.09 8.11
CA VAL A 122 7.66 -68.53 8.42
C VAL A 122 8.70 -69.30 7.61
N ALA A 123 9.05 -68.81 6.42
CA ALA A 123 10.06 -69.41 5.55
C ALA A 123 11.50 -69.02 5.92
N ASP A 124 11.68 -68.12 6.91
CA ASP A 124 12.98 -67.58 7.31
C ASP A 124 13.75 -66.86 6.18
N THR A 125 13.03 -66.25 5.24
CA THR A 125 13.59 -65.56 4.06
C THR A 125 13.43 -64.04 4.11
N GLU A 126 12.48 -63.52 4.89
CA GLU A 126 12.17 -62.10 4.96
C GLU A 126 12.24 -61.60 6.39
N HIS A 127 12.96 -60.50 6.58
CA HIS A 127 12.98 -59.78 7.83
C HIS A 127 11.71 -58.93 7.99
N GLY A 128 11.19 -58.86 9.21
CA GLY A 128 10.21 -57.87 9.66
C GLY A 128 10.83 -56.87 10.64
N ILE A 129 11.49 -57.40 11.68
CA ILE A 129 12.26 -56.62 12.67
C ILE A 129 13.64 -57.24 12.83
N THR A 130 14.68 -56.41 12.84
CA THR A 130 16.02 -56.79 13.26
C THR A 130 16.48 -55.84 14.37
N PHE A 131 16.84 -56.38 15.52
CA PHE A 131 17.54 -55.68 16.58
C PHE A 131 18.94 -56.28 16.70
N THR A 132 19.95 -55.41 16.64
CA THR A 132 21.36 -55.77 16.85
C THR A 132 21.86 -55.10 18.12
N SER A 133 22.41 -55.86 19.07
CA SER A 133 22.97 -55.29 20.31
C SER A 133 24.08 -54.27 20.00
N GLY A 134 23.95 -53.07 20.56
CA GLY A 134 24.85 -51.94 20.29
C GLY A 134 24.72 -51.35 18.87
N GLY A 135 23.76 -51.83 18.07
CA GLY A 135 23.52 -51.41 16.69
C GLY A 135 22.12 -50.83 16.48
N ALA A 136 21.64 -50.90 15.23
CA ALA A 136 20.35 -50.38 14.84
C ALA A 136 19.19 -51.32 15.20
N VAL A 137 18.00 -50.73 15.36
CA VAL A 137 16.72 -51.39 15.13
C VAL A 137 16.28 -51.08 13.71
N GLU A 138 15.94 -52.12 12.96
CA GLU A 138 15.57 -52.04 11.55
C GLU A 138 14.17 -52.63 11.35
N LEU A 139 13.31 -51.89 10.66
CA LEU A 139 11.96 -52.33 10.28
C LEU A 139 11.88 -52.51 8.78
N TYR A 140 11.29 -53.63 8.36
CA TYR A 140 11.23 -54.06 6.98
C TYR A 140 9.78 -54.22 6.51
N HIS A 141 9.55 -53.99 5.22
CA HIS A 141 8.31 -54.33 4.53
C HIS A 141 8.65 -55.11 3.26
N ASN A 142 8.13 -56.34 3.17
CA ASN A 142 8.37 -57.25 2.04
C ASN A 142 9.88 -57.40 1.72
N GLY A 143 10.67 -57.70 2.76
CA GLY A 143 12.13 -57.84 2.67
C GLY A 143 12.93 -56.55 2.48
N THR A 144 12.29 -55.40 2.29
CA THR A 144 12.99 -54.11 2.09
C THR A 144 12.96 -53.27 3.37
N LYS A 145 14.12 -52.79 3.81
CA LYS A 145 14.23 -51.89 4.97
C LYS A 145 13.49 -50.58 4.72
N LYS A 146 12.66 -50.14 5.67
CA LYS A 146 11.85 -48.91 5.60
C LYS A 146 12.21 -47.87 6.66
N PHE A 147 12.64 -48.33 7.84
CA PHE A 147 13.05 -47.46 8.95
C PHE A 147 14.25 -48.09 9.67
N GLU A 148 15.19 -47.26 10.11
CA GLU A 148 16.25 -47.69 11.01
C GLU A 148 16.63 -46.61 12.02
N THR A 149 17.04 -47.03 13.21
CA THR A 149 17.71 -46.13 14.16
C THR A 149 19.20 -46.03 13.84
N ALA A 150 19.77 -44.83 13.93
CA ALA A 150 21.19 -44.56 13.79
C ALA A 150 21.72 -43.85 15.05
N SER A 151 23.03 -43.76 15.20
CA SER A 151 23.66 -43.02 16.31
C SER A 151 23.27 -41.54 16.34
N THR A 152 22.85 -40.98 15.20
CA THR A 152 22.44 -39.58 15.04
C THR A 152 20.92 -39.37 15.01
N GLY A 153 20.10 -40.43 15.14
CA GLY A 153 18.65 -40.33 15.04
C GLY A 153 18.00 -41.52 14.33
N ALA A 154 17.22 -41.27 13.28
CA ALA A 154 16.60 -42.31 12.48
C ALA A 154 16.52 -41.95 11.00
N THR A 155 16.49 -42.97 10.14
CA THR A 155 16.38 -42.83 8.69
C THR A 155 15.10 -43.50 8.20
N VAL A 156 14.35 -42.82 7.34
CA VAL A 156 13.24 -43.41 6.57
C VAL A 156 13.71 -43.66 5.14
N THR A 157 13.62 -44.90 4.68
CA THR A 157 13.99 -45.28 3.31
C THR A 157 12.76 -45.16 2.39
N GLY A 158 12.77 -44.18 1.50
CA GLY A 158 11.68 -43.87 0.56
C GLY A 158 10.91 -42.61 0.96
N ILE A 159 9.59 -42.61 0.73
CA ILE A 159 8.72 -41.47 1.03
C ILE A 159 8.27 -41.52 2.49
N PHE A 160 8.44 -40.41 3.22
CA PHE A 160 7.77 -40.16 4.49
C PHE A 160 6.48 -39.39 4.24
N ASN A 161 5.35 -40.11 4.22
CA ASN A 161 4.04 -39.52 3.91
C ASN A 161 3.39 -38.97 5.20
N ILE A 162 3.06 -37.69 5.20
CA ILE A 162 2.25 -37.02 6.21
C ILE A 162 0.98 -36.56 5.50
N GLY A 163 -0.18 -36.93 6.03
CA GLY A 163 -1.46 -36.50 5.46
C GLY A 163 -1.67 -34.99 5.56
N ASP A 164 -2.79 -34.51 5.03
CA ASP A 164 -3.18 -33.12 5.19
C ASP A 164 -3.29 -32.74 6.68
N GLY A 165 -2.82 -31.54 6.99
CA GLY A 165 -2.62 -31.07 8.35
C GLY A 165 -2.86 -29.58 8.54
N SER A 166 -2.47 -29.11 9.72
CA SER A 166 -2.65 -27.75 10.19
C SER A 166 -1.54 -27.40 11.20
N VAL A 167 -1.67 -26.27 11.88
CA VAL A 167 -0.74 -25.91 12.98
C VAL A 167 -0.88 -26.81 14.21
N SER A 168 -1.96 -27.57 14.32
CA SER A 168 -2.25 -28.45 15.46
C SER A 168 -2.18 -29.94 15.13
N ASP A 169 -2.07 -30.31 13.85
CA ASP A 169 -2.13 -31.71 13.42
C ASP A 169 -1.33 -31.95 12.13
N ASN A 170 -0.77 -33.16 11.96
CA ASN A 170 -0.07 -33.63 10.75
C ASN A 170 0.95 -32.63 10.15
N TYR A 171 2.06 -32.39 10.85
CA TYR A 171 3.16 -31.52 10.38
C TYR A 171 4.54 -32.08 10.73
N ILE A 172 5.56 -31.65 10.00
CA ILE A 172 6.96 -31.78 10.44
C ILE A 172 7.22 -30.62 11.41
N GLY A 173 7.48 -30.95 12.68
CA GLY A 173 7.77 -29.98 13.74
C GLY A 173 9.27 -29.91 14.02
N LEU A 174 9.81 -28.68 14.03
CA LEU A 174 11.22 -28.42 14.32
C LEU A 174 11.33 -27.31 15.37
N GLY A 175 12.32 -27.43 16.27
CA GLY A 175 12.53 -26.50 17.37
C GLY A 175 11.74 -26.85 18.64
N ALA A 176 11.99 -26.10 19.72
CA ALA A 176 11.24 -26.26 20.95
C ALA A 176 9.75 -25.98 20.69
N ALA A 177 8.85 -26.76 21.29
CA ALA A 177 7.40 -26.66 21.05
C ALA A 177 6.95 -26.72 19.58
N ASN A 178 7.82 -27.20 18.67
CA ASN A 178 7.59 -27.24 17.22
C ASN A 178 7.36 -25.85 16.60
N ASP A 179 8.19 -24.86 16.95
CA ASP A 179 8.13 -23.49 16.42
C ASP A 179 7.97 -23.46 14.88
N LEU A 180 8.87 -24.14 14.15
CA LEU A 180 8.78 -24.30 12.70
C LEU A 180 7.93 -25.52 12.33
N LYS A 181 6.91 -25.27 11.50
CA LYS A 181 5.99 -26.30 11.00
C LYS A 181 5.98 -26.32 9.48
N ILE A 182 6.08 -27.52 8.90
CA ILE A 182 5.95 -27.76 7.46
C ILE A 182 4.81 -28.76 7.24
N PHE A 183 3.79 -28.37 6.48
CA PHE A 183 2.59 -29.18 6.25
C PHE A 183 1.86 -28.79 4.95
N HIS A 184 1.00 -29.67 4.47
CA HIS A 184 0.01 -29.40 3.42
C HIS A 184 -1.37 -29.29 4.07
N ASN A 185 -2.21 -28.33 3.66
CA ASN A 185 -3.53 -28.11 4.29
C ASN A 185 -4.72 -28.55 3.42
N GLY A 186 -4.48 -29.43 2.45
CA GLY A 186 -5.45 -29.85 1.44
C GLY A 186 -5.50 -28.96 0.18
N SER A 187 -4.88 -27.77 0.20
CA SER A 187 -4.81 -26.90 -0.98
C SER A 187 -3.46 -26.19 -1.19
N HIS A 188 -2.70 -25.98 -0.12
CA HIS A 188 -1.45 -25.24 -0.13
C HIS A 188 -0.37 -25.97 0.66
N SER A 189 0.86 -25.94 0.14
CA SER A 189 2.06 -26.28 0.91
C SER A 189 2.48 -25.07 1.73
N ILE A 190 2.77 -25.28 3.02
CA ILE A 190 3.02 -24.20 3.98
C ILE A 190 4.32 -24.47 4.73
N ILE A 191 5.19 -23.46 4.75
CA ILE A 191 6.31 -23.34 5.69
C ILE A 191 5.93 -22.21 6.65
N ARG A 192 5.78 -22.51 7.94
CA ARG A 192 5.25 -21.55 8.92
C ARG A 192 6.11 -21.53 10.17
N GLU A 193 6.57 -20.34 10.52
CA GLU A 193 7.11 -20.07 11.84
C GLU A 193 5.96 -19.68 12.79
N THR A 194 5.88 -20.37 13.93
CA THR A 194 4.82 -20.18 14.96
C THR A 194 5.37 -19.80 16.34
N GLY A 195 6.70 -19.76 16.49
CA GLY A 195 7.39 -19.33 17.70
C GLY A 195 7.50 -17.80 17.84
N THR A 196 8.49 -17.36 18.64
CA THR A 196 8.74 -15.92 18.93
C THR A 196 9.71 -15.25 17.96
N GLY A 197 10.21 -15.99 16.95
CA GLY A 197 11.22 -15.54 16.00
C GLY A 197 10.69 -15.07 14.64
N SER A 198 11.62 -14.89 13.70
CA SER A 198 11.31 -14.66 12.27
C SER A 198 11.71 -15.89 11.46
N LEU A 199 10.94 -16.20 10.41
CA LEU A 199 11.36 -17.19 9.43
C LEU A 199 12.47 -16.59 8.56
N TYR A 200 13.65 -17.16 8.66
CA TYR A 200 14.79 -16.79 7.84
C TYR A 200 14.89 -17.72 6.62
N VAL A 201 14.75 -17.16 5.41
CA VAL A 201 15.08 -17.83 4.14
C VAL A 201 16.35 -17.19 3.61
N GLN A 202 17.48 -17.86 3.79
CA GLN A 202 18.81 -17.27 3.63
C GLN A 202 19.70 -18.11 2.74
N SER A 203 20.66 -17.44 2.10
CA SER A 203 21.70 -18.04 1.28
C SER A 203 22.93 -17.13 1.36
N ASP A 204 24.13 -17.70 1.34
CA ASP A 204 25.38 -16.97 1.10
C ASP A 204 25.55 -16.57 -0.39
N ASN A 205 24.56 -16.91 -1.21
CA ASN A 205 24.36 -16.46 -2.58
C ASN A 205 22.95 -15.82 -2.69
N ASN A 206 22.36 -15.78 -3.88
CA ASN A 206 21.04 -15.22 -4.09
C ASN A 206 19.92 -16.07 -3.46
N VAL A 207 18.87 -15.42 -2.97
CA VAL A 207 17.59 -16.05 -2.60
C VAL A 207 16.58 -15.75 -3.70
N ILE A 208 16.03 -16.79 -4.34
CA ILE A 208 15.17 -16.66 -5.52
C ILE A 208 13.86 -17.40 -5.27
N LEU A 209 12.75 -16.70 -5.46
CA LEU A 209 11.41 -17.28 -5.57
C LEU A 209 11.00 -17.22 -7.04
N GLY A 210 10.68 -18.36 -7.63
CA GLY A 210 10.34 -18.47 -9.05
C GLY A 210 9.51 -19.71 -9.35
N SER A 211 9.16 -19.88 -10.62
CA SER A 211 8.42 -21.05 -11.09
C SER A 211 9.25 -22.33 -10.97
N ASP A 212 8.59 -23.46 -10.77
CA ASP A 212 9.24 -24.78 -10.70
C ASP A 212 10.00 -25.13 -11.99
N SER A 213 9.48 -24.68 -13.14
CA SER A 213 10.14 -24.79 -14.45
C SER A 213 11.41 -23.95 -14.58
N GLY A 214 11.69 -23.03 -13.64
CA GLY A 214 12.81 -22.10 -13.69
C GLY A 214 12.70 -21.02 -14.78
N THR A 215 11.54 -20.90 -15.44
CA THR A 215 11.32 -19.96 -16.56
C THR A 215 10.87 -18.58 -16.11
N GLU A 216 10.38 -18.45 -14.89
CA GLU A 216 9.88 -17.18 -14.35
C GLU A 216 10.45 -16.91 -12.96
N THR A 217 11.02 -15.72 -12.79
CA THR A 217 11.36 -15.19 -11.46
C THR A 217 10.19 -14.36 -10.93
N TYR A 218 9.91 -14.45 -9.63
CA TYR A 218 8.92 -13.61 -8.92
C TYR A 218 9.63 -12.57 -8.04
N VAL A 219 10.56 -13.04 -7.21
CA VAL A 219 11.35 -12.24 -6.28
C VAL A 219 12.79 -12.75 -6.30
N LYS A 220 13.75 -11.82 -6.35
CA LYS A 220 15.17 -12.14 -6.30
C LYS A 220 15.90 -11.20 -5.37
N GLY A 221 16.39 -11.74 -4.26
CA GLY A 221 17.36 -11.07 -3.40
C GLY A 221 18.77 -11.42 -3.85
N ILE A 222 19.52 -10.43 -4.35
CA ILE A 222 20.89 -10.62 -4.82
C ILE A 222 21.86 -10.38 -3.65
N TYR A 223 22.79 -11.30 -3.42
CA TYR A 223 23.81 -11.13 -2.39
C TYR A 223 24.67 -9.89 -2.69
N ASN A 224 24.78 -8.97 -1.71
CA ASN A 224 25.41 -7.64 -1.87
C ASN A 224 24.85 -6.79 -3.04
N GLY A 225 23.63 -7.08 -3.49
CA GLY A 225 23.01 -6.43 -4.65
C GLY A 225 21.60 -5.93 -4.36
N SER A 226 20.84 -5.78 -5.45
CA SER A 226 19.45 -5.34 -5.41
C SER A 226 18.51 -6.42 -4.90
N VAL A 227 17.34 -5.99 -4.41
CA VAL A 227 16.14 -6.81 -4.33
C VAL A 227 15.29 -6.46 -5.54
N GLU A 228 14.93 -7.47 -6.31
CA GLU A 228 14.20 -7.31 -7.57
C GLU A 228 12.84 -8.01 -7.52
N LEU A 229 11.80 -7.33 -8.01
CA LEU A 229 10.46 -7.88 -8.19
C LEU A 229 10.12 -7.97 -9.66
N TYR A 230 9.54 -9.10 -10.05
CA TYR A 230 9.26 -9.46 -11.43
C TYR A 230 7.78 -9.77 -11.62
N HIS A 231 7.28 -9.53 -12.83
CA HIS A 231 5.97 -9.96 -13.29
C HIS A 231 6.10 -10.52 -14.71
N ASN A 232 5.66 -11.75 -14.95
CA ASN A 232 5.83 -12.46 -16.23
C ASN A 232 7.30 -12.45 -16.68
N ASN A 233 8.21 -12.67 -15.73
CA ASN A 233 9.67 -12.64 -15.93
C ASN A 233 10.24 -11.30 -16.44
N VAL A 234 9.50 -10.20 -16.30
CA VAL A 234 9.97 -8.83 -16.57
C VAL A 234 10.16 -8.09 -15.26
N LYS A 235 11.35 -7.50 -15.05
CA LYS A 235 11.65 -6.73 -13.83
C LYS A 235 10.79 -5.47 -13.79
N LYS A 236 10.10 -5.22 -12.68
CA LYS A 236 9.21 -4.06 -12.49
C LYS A 236 9.67 -3.13 -11.37
N PHE A 237 10.46 -3.63 -10.43
CA PHE A 237 10.97 -2.89 -9.27
C PHE A 237 12.34 -3.42 -8.90
N ASP A 238 13.29 -2.53 -8.61
CA ASP A 238 14.51 -2.94 -7.93
C ASP A 238 15.08 -1.88 -6.98
N THR A 239 15.78 -2.37 -5.95
CA THR A 239 16.51 -1.50 -5.03
C THR A 239 17.92 -1.22 -5.53
N GLY A 240 18.43 -0.03 -5.25
CA GLY A 240 19.79 0.39 -5.54
C GLY A 240 20.34 1.30 -4.46
N SER A 241 21.60 1.75 -4.61
CA SER A 241 22.22 2.69 -3.66
C SER A 241 21.51 4.05 -3.61
N HIS A 242 20.72 4.38 -4.63
CA HIS A 242 19.88 5.58 -4.70
C HIS A 242 18.44 5.37 -4.19
N GLY A 243 18.11 4.17 -3.68
CA GLY A 243 16.77 3.84 -3.20
C GLY A 243 16.11 2.80 -4.10
N VAL A 244 15.12 3.21 -4.89
CA VAL A 244 14.26 2.32 -5.69
C VAL A 244 14.12 2.84 -7.11
N ASP A 245 14.20 1.93 -8.08
CA ASP A 245 13.75 2.13 -9.45
C ASP A 245 12.44 1.37 -9.69
N ILE A 246 11.45 2.05 -10.28
CA ILE A 246 10.21 1.46 -10.78
C ILE A 246 10.30 1.48 -12.30
N VAL A 247 10.16 0.31 -12.93
CA VAL A 247 10.25 0.16 -14.38
C VAL A 247 8.85 0.30 -14.98
N ASP A 248 8.74 1.19 -15.95
CA ASP A 248 7.51 1.64 -16.61
C ASP A 248 6.67 2.62 -15.77
N GLU A 249 5.70 2.14 -14.97
CA GLU A 249 4.68 2.99 -14.34
C GLU A 249 4.50 2.67 -12.84
N ALA A 250 4.27 3.72 -12.04
CA ALA A 250 3.87 3.64 -10.64
C ALA A 250 2.42 4.09 -10.48
N HIS A 251 1.51 3.16 -10.18
CA HIS A 251 0.09 3.45 -9.97
C HIS A 251 -0.21 3.69 -8.46
N ILE A 252 -0.84 4.83 -8.12
CA ILE A 252 -1.23 5.17 -6.74
C ILE A 252 -2.76 5.32 -6.69
N GLU A 253 -3.46 4.26 -6.27
CA GLU A 253 -4.92 4.20 -6.26
C GLU A 253 -5.51 4.07 -4.85
N GLY A 254 -6.69 4.64 -4.64
CA GLY A 254 -7.45 4.58 -3.38
C GLY A 254 -8.64 5.54 -3.44
N ALA A 255 -9.51 5.52 -2.43
CA ALA A 255 -10.60 6.51 -2.33
C ALA A 255 -10.07 7.96 -2.18
N THR A 256 -8.88 8.10 -1.58
CA THR A 256 -8.15 9.37 -1.41
C THR A 256 -6.64 9.10 -1.53
N PRO A 257 -6.10 8.95 -2.75
CA PRO A 257 -4.69 8.62 -2.94
C PRO A 257 -3.81 9.84 -2.65
N HIS A 258 -2.66 9.61 -2.02
CA HIS A 258 -1.69 10.66 -1.70
C HIS A 258 -0.26 10.17 -2.01
N LEU A 259 0.57 11.05 -2.56
CA LEU A 259 2.03 10.89 -2.61
C LEU A 259 2.65 11.78 -1.55
N THR A 260 3.32 11.19 -0.56
CA THR A 260 4.01 11.94 0.50
C THR A 260 5.50 11.98 0.24
N ILE A 261 6.07 13.19 0.15
CA ILE A 261 7.51 13.41 0.10
C ILE A 261 7.92 14.09 1.40
N LYS A 262 8.64 13.37 2.26
CA LYS A 262 9.03 13.83 3.59
C LYS A 262 10.55 13.93 3.71
N ARG A 263 11.04 15.12 4.05
CA ARG A 263 12.43 15.35 4.49
C ARG A 263 12.60 14.96 5.97
N THR A 264 13.81 14.53 6.34
CA THR A 264 14.16 14.19 7.73
C THR A 264 14.69 15.37 8.54
N ASP A 265 15.01 16.48 7.89
CA ASP A 265 15.48 17.73 8.48
C ASP A 265 14.89 18.94 7.74
N ASN A 266 15.15 20.16 8.24
CA ASN A 266 14.74 21.40 7.57
C ASN A 266 15.81 22.03 6.66
N ALA A 267 16.98 21.39 6.54
CA ALA A 267 18.10 21.90 5.77
C ALA A 267 17.98 21.57 4.27
N ASN A 268 17.24 20.51 3.93
CA ASN A 268 17.12 20.02 2.57
C ASN A 268 15.79 20.38 1.91
N VAL A 269 15.80 20.54 0.57
CA VAL A 269 14.64 20.80 -0.28
C VAL A 269 14.25 19.52 -1.02
N PRO A 270 13.16 18.84 -0.65
CA PRO A 270 12.67 17.70 -1.41
C PRO A 270 12.16 18.11 -2.79
N THR A 271 12.36 17.24 -3.78
CA THR A 271 12.03 17.54 -5.18
C THR A 271 11.36 16.37 -5.88
N VAL A 272 10.39 16.64 -6.76
CA VAL A 272 10.04 15.77 -7.89
C VAL A 272 10.93 16.17 -9.06
N ARG A 273 11.65 15.21 -9.66
CA ARG A 273 12.61 15.46 -10.74
C ARG A 273 12.15 14.81 -12.03
N PHE A 274 12.12 15.59 -13.10
CA PHE A 274 11.84 15.10 -14.45
C PHE A 274 13.16 15.02 -15.20
N LYS A 275 13.61 13.81 -15.52
CA LYS A 275 14.88 13.57 -16.21
C LYS A 275 14.66 13.20 -17.67
N GLY A 276 15.51 13.72 -18.55
CA GLY A 276 15.60 13.23 -19.93
C GLY A 276 16.33 11.89 -20.01
N SER A 277 16.35 11.27 -21.20
CA SER A 277 17.01 9.97 -21.42
C SER A 277 18.50 9.95 -21.08
N GLY A 278 19.19 11.10 -21.19
CA GLY A 278 20.58 11.27 -20.77
C GLY A 278 20.78 11.43 -19.25
N GLY A 279 19.76 11.23 -18.42
CA GLY A 279 19.84 11.30 -16.96
C GLY A 279 19.88 12.71 -16.36
N THR A 280 19.98 13.75 -17.19
CA THR A 280 19.97 15.15 -16.76
C THR A 280 18.56 15.58 -16.36
N VAL A 281 18.45 16.33 -15.25
CA VAL A 281 17.17 16.87 -14.75
C VAL A 281 16.75 18.06 -15.62
N GLY A 282 15.69 17.89 -16.41
CA GLY A 282 15.14 18.93 -17.29
C GLY A 282 14.15 19.87 -16.59
N ALA A 283 13.47 19.38 -15.53
CA ALA A 283 12.57 20.18 -14.71
C ALA A 283 12.47 19.63 -13.28
N THR A 284 12.11 20.50 -12.33
CA THR A 284 11.83 20.13 -10.95
C THR A 284 10.56 20.79 -10.42
N ILE A 285 9.88 20.08 -9.54
CA ILE A 285 8.94 20.65 -8.57
C ILE A 285 9.61 20.55 -7.22
N GLU A 286 9.80 21.67 -6.54
CA GLU A 286 10.53 21.76 -5.28
C GLU A 286 9.59 22.23 -4.17
N PHE A 287 9.81 21.68 -2.97
CA PHE A 287 9.10 22.08 -1.76
C PHE A 287 10.10 22.71 -0.79
N ASP A 288 10.28 24.02 -0.88
CA ASP A 288 11.30 24.75 -0.11
C ASP A 288 10.72 25.28 1.20
N GLY A 289 11.28 24.81 2.31
CA GLY A 289 10.98 25.30 3.65
C GLY A 289 12.25 25.63 4.43
N THR A 290 13.34 25.96 3.74
CA THR A 290 14.65 26.27 4.35
C THR A 290 14.67 27.63 5.05
N SER A 291 13.77 28.55 4.68
CA SER A 291 13.60 29.88 5.28
C SER A 291 12.69 29.91 6.53
N GLY A 292 12.12 28.75 6.95
CA GLY A 292 11.28 28.66 8.15
C GLY A 292 9.84 29.15 8.00
N THR A 293 9.45 29.67 6.83
CA THR A 293 8.05 29.95 6.45
C THR A 293 7.42 28.73 5.74
N ALA A 294 6.08 28.67 5.70
CA ALA A 294 5.34 27.54 5.14
C ALA A 294 5.89 27.07 3.78
N ASN A 295 5.99 25.75 3.58
CA ASN A 295 6.62 25.12 2.41
C ASN A 295 6.19 25.80 1.10
N GLU A 296 7.12 26.45 0.43
CA GLU A 296 6.91 27.09 -0.86
C GLU A 296 6.89 26.04 -1.96
N LEU A 297 6.06 26.22 -2.99
CA LEU A 297 6.02 25.36 -4.17
C LEU A 297 6.69 26.06 -5.33
N ILE A 298 7.79 25.49 -5.84
CA ILE A 298 8.62 26.12 -6.86
C ILE A 298 8.71 25.20 -8.08
N PHE A 299 8.51 25.76 -9.27
CA PHE A 299 8.68 25.08 -10.55
C PHE A 299 9.89 25.65 -11.27
N LYS A 300 10.84 24.77 -11.62
CA LYS A 300 12.05 25.14 -12.36
C LYS A 300 12.17 24.35 -13.66
N THR A 301 12.72 25.01 -14.68
CA THR A 301 13.03 24.39 -15.98
C THR A 301 14.50 24.61 -16.33
N PHE A 302 15.06 23.74 -17.16
CA PHE A 302 16.45 23.82 -17.61
C PHE A 302 16.55 24.52 -18.98
N PRO A 303 17.02 25.79 -19.05
CA PRO A 303 17.17 26.52 -20.31
C PRO A 303 18.51 26.26 -21.03
N GLY A 304 19.34 25.30 -20.55
CA GLY A 304 20.62 24.96 -21.18
C GLY A 304 21.88 25.16 -20.33
N LEU A 305 21.77 25.72 -19.12
CA LEU A 305 22.92 25.95 -18.21
C LEU A 305 22.65 25.42 -16.79
N THR A 306 21.68 26.00 -16.08
CA THR A 306 21.26 25.61 -14.73
C THR A 306 19.75 25.69 -14.62
N LEU A 307 19.12 24.93 -13.72
CA LEU A 307 17.68 25.04 -13.46
C LEU A 307 17.31 26.48 -13.07
N THR A 308 16.33 27.05 -13.75
CA THR A 308 15.83 28.41 -13.55
C THR A 308 14.40 28.38 -13.07
N GLU A 309 14.10 29.15 -12.04
CA GLU A 309 12.74 29.35 -11.55
C GLU A 309 11.85 30.02 -12.59
N ARG A 310 10.65 29.47 -12.79
CA ARG A 310 9.64 30.01 -13.70
C ARG A 310 8.37 30.41 -12.95
N PHE A 311 8.04 29.68 -11.90
CA PHE A 311 6.85 29.91 -11.09
C PHE A 311 7.11 29.54 -9.62
N ARG A 312 6.66 30.38 -8.70
CA ARG A 312 6.74 30.14 -7.25
C ARG A 312 5.41 30.49 -6.61
N VAL A 313 4.97 29.63 -5.71
CA VAL A 313 3.83 29.85 -4.82
C VAL A 313 4.34 29.93 -3.39
N THR A 314 4.03 31.04 -2.75
CA THR A 314 4.31 31.33 -1.34
C THR A 314 3.01 31.41 -0.56
N TYR A 315 3.08 31.52 0.77
CA TYR A 315 1.91 31.78 1.61
C TYR A 315 1.16 33.07 1.22
N THR A 316 1.86 34.07 0.67
CA THR A 316 1.30 35.40 0.34
C THR A 316 0.88 35.55 -1.11
N GLY A 317 1.12 34.56 -1.98
CA GLY A 317 0.75 34.63 -3.40
C GLY A 317 1.73 33.92 -4.31
N ALA A 318 1.56 34.13 -5.62
CA ALA A 318 2.37 33.49 -6.64
C ALA A 318 3.07 34.49 -7.56
N SER A 319 4.29 34.15 -7.99
CA SER A 319 5.08 34.92 -8.95
C SER A 319 5.43 34.10 -10.17
N VAL A 320 5.26 34.68 -11.36
CA VAL A 320 5.73 34.13 -12.64
C VAL A 320 6.93 34.94 -13.08
N LEU A 321 8.08 34.30 -13.28
CA LEU A 321 9.22 34.94 -13.93
C LEU A 321 9.05 34.78 -15.44
N GLY A 322 9.28 35.82 -16.23
CA GLY A 322 9.04 35.80 -17.69
C GLY A 322 7.57 36.00 -18.09
N ASN A 323 7.19 35.60 -19.30
CA ASN A 323 5.86 35.87 -19.84
C ASN A 323 4.77 35.04 -19.13
N LEU A 324 3.65 35.69 -18.79
CA LEU A 324 2.41 35.05 -18.38
C LEU A 324 1.38 35.21 -19.51
N GLN A 325 1.03 34.10 -20.15
CA GLN A 325 -0.11 34.04 -21.07
C GLN A 325 -1.34 33.58 -20.29
N MET A 326 -2.45 34.30 -20.43
CA MET A 326 -3.72 33.98 -19.74
C MET A 326 -4.82 33.81 -20.78
N GLY A 327 -5.74 32.87 -20.54
CA GLY A 327 -6.87 32.59 -21.42
C GLY A 327 -6.67 31.45 -22.41
N GLU A 328 -7.76 31.07 -23.06
CA GLU A 328 -7.78 30.13 -24.18
C GLU A 328 -8.13 30.86 -25.49
N SER A 329 -7.99 30.16 -26.62
CA SER A 329 -8.33 30.73 -27.92
C SER A 329 -9.81 31.09 -28.01
N ASN A 330 -10.12 32.31 -28.44
CA ASN A 330 -11.48 32.82 -28.66
C ASN A 330 -12.38 32.86 -27.40
N THR A 331 -11.80 32.92 -26.21
CA THR A 331 -12.55 33.06 -24.95
C THR A 331 -12.09 34.29 -24.18
N ASN A 332 -13.03 34.93 -23.48
CA ASN A 332 -12.71 36.07 -22.62
C ASN A 332 -11.89 35.58 -21.42
N THR A 333 -10.89 36.36 -21.03
CA THR A 333 -10.12 36.15 -19.81
C THR A 333 -10.38 37.28 -18.84
N THR A 334 -10.58 36.95 -17.57
CA THR A 334 -10.79 37.95 -16.51
C THR A 334 -9.59 37.96 -15.59
N ILE A 335 -9.04 39.15 -15.35
CA ILE A 335 -8.09 39.41 -14.26
C ILE A 335 -8.85 40.24 -13.22
N THR A 336 -8.97 39.72 -12.00
CA THR A 336 -9.73 40.37 -10.92
C THR A 336 -8.98 40.29 -9.61
N THR A 337 -9.26 41.23 -8.71
CA THR A 337 -8.96 41.10 -7.28
C THR A 337 -10.18 40.53 -6.55
N ASN A 338 -9.97 40.08 -5.30
CA ASN A 338 -11.05 39.68 -4.40
C ASN A 338 -11.16 40.69 -3.24
N GLY A 339 -12.37 41.06 -2.85
CA GLY A 339 -12.62 42.05 -1.80
C GLY A 339 -12.25 43.47 -2.23
N THR A 340 -11.66 44.24 -1.32
CA THR A 340 -11.35 45.68 -1.50
C THR A 340 -9.95 45.92 -2.06
N GLY A 341 -9.28 44.88 -2.59
CA GLY A 341 -7.91 44.98 -3.09
C GLY A 341 -7.83 45.60 -4.49
N ASP A 342 -6.76 46.35 -4.75
CA ASP A 342 -6.51 46.98 -6.05
C ASP A 342 -5.80 46.03 -7.03
N LEU A 343 -6.20 46.06 -8.31
CA LEU A 343 -5.41 45.47 -9.38
C LEU A 343 -4.32 46.46 -9.80
N THR A 344 -3.08 46.19 -9.41
CA THR A 344 -1.93 47.01 -9.83
C THR A 344 -1.21 46.36 -11.00
N LEU A 345 -1.21 47.01 -12.16
CA LEU A 345 -0.37 46.65 -13.30
C LEU A 345 0.86 47.56 -13.33
N ASN A 346 1.94 47.13 -12.68
CA ASN A 346 3.19 47.89 -12.62
C ASN A 346 4.17 47.36 -13.67
N THR A 347 4.78 48.25 -14.44
CA THR A 347 5.78 47.90 -15.43
C THR A 347 7.17 48.35 -14.97
N ASN A 348 8.18 47.51 -15.16
CA ASN A 348 9.60 47.78 -14.88
C ASN A 348 9.98 48.30 -13.47
N GLY A 349 9.20 47.95 -12.43
CA GLY A 349 9.62 48.09 -11.03
C GLY A 349 10.07 49.49 -10.60
N GLY A 350 9.55 50.55 -11.22
CA GLY A 350 9.93 51.94 -10.93
C GLY A 350 10.94 52.58 -11.89
N THR A 351 11.14 52.01 -13.09
CA THR A 351 11.78 52.72 -14.21
C THR A 351 10.70 53.12 -15.22
N ASP A 352 10.69 54.37 -15.67
CA ASP A 352 9.61 55.00 -16.46
C ASP A 352 9.51 54.49 -17.93
N SER A 353 9.87 53.23 -18.19
CA SER A 353 10.11 52.70 -19.54
C SER A 353 9.16 51.58 -19.97
N GLY A 354 8.17 51.24 -19.15
CA GLY A 354 7.21 50.19 -19.48
C GLY A 354 5.94 50.71 -20.16
N PHE A 355 5.29 49.85 -20.94
CA PHE A 355 4.01 50.15 -21.57
C PHE A 355 2.97 49.10 -21.19
N ILE A 356 1.72 49.54 -21.06
CA ILE A 356 0.55 48.65 -20.98
C ILE A 356 -0.19 48.82 -22.29
N GLU A 357 -0.23 47.76 -23.08
CA GLU A 357 -0.97 47.73 -24.34
C GLU A 357 -2.26 46.93 -24.16
N ILE A 358 -3.39 47.59 -24.40
CA ILE A 358 -4.72 46.95 -24.41
C ILE A 358 -5.23 47.07 -25.84
N LYS A 359 -5.44 45.93 -26.48
CA LYS A 359 -5.93 45.82 -27.85
C LYS A 359 -7.14 44.90 -27.86
N ASP A 360 -8.12 45.24 -28.67
CA ASP A 360 -9.13 44.28 -29.09
C ASP A 360 -8.81 43.78 -30.51
N GLY A 361 -8.80 42.46 -30.70
CA GLY A 361 -8.42 41.82 -31.96
C GLY A 361 -9.47 41.92 -33.07
N ASN A 362 -10.73 42.24 -32.71
CA ASN A 362 -11.86 42.33 -33.64
C ASN A 362 -12.25 43.78 -33.96
N ASN A 363 -11.42 44.76 -33.58
CA ASN A 363 -11.70 46.19 -33.69
C ASN A 363 -12.98 46.64 -32.96
N ALA A 364 -13.40 45.91 -31.92
CA ALA A 364 -14.44 46.31 -30.99
C ALA A 364 -13.94 47.37 -29.99
N ASN A 365 -14.85 47.87 -29.16
CA ASN A 365 -14.56 48.89 -28.18
C ASN A 365 -13.77 48.31 -26.99
N ILE A 366 -12.77 49.05 -26.52
CA ILE A 366 -12.21 48.88 -25.19
C ILE A 366 -13.01 49.78 -24.25
N THR A 367 -13.66 49.19 -23.24
CA THR A 367 -14.48 49.91 -22.27
C THR A 367 -13.74 50.01 -20.93
N VAL A 368 -13.66 51.21 -20.37
CA VAL A 368 -13.21 51.46 -18.98
C VAL A 368 -14.39 52.09 -18.24
N ASP A 369 -14.88 51.41 -17.20
CA ASP A 369 -16.03 51.80 -16.40
C ASP A 369 -15.68 51.77 -14.91
N THR A 370 -16.03 52.82 -14.17
CA THR A 370 -15.72 52.98 -12.74
C THR A 370 -16.83 52.49 -11.81
N ALA A 371 -17.94 51.98 -12.34
CA ALA A 371 -19.07 51.42 -11.59
C ALA A 371 -19.40 52.23 -10.30
N GLY A 372 -20.06 53.37 -10.45
CA GLY A 372 -20.43 54.25 -9.33
C GLY A 372 -19.98 55.68 -9.57
N ASN A 373 -19.59 56.38 -8.50
CA ASN A 373 -19.20 57.81 -8.54
C ASN A 373 -17.67 58.00 -8.71
N GLY A 374 -16.93 56.96 -9.09
CA GLY A 374 -15.47 57.03 -9.24
C GLY A 374 -15.05 57.70 -10.55
N ASP A 375 -13.90 58.37 -10.53
CA ASP A 375 -13.31 59.03 -11.70
C ASP A 375 -12.35 58.11 -12.44
N ILE A 376 -12.23 58.27 -13.77
CA ILE A 376 -11.12 57.73 -14.55
C ILE A 376 -10.02 58.78 -14.58
N LEU A 377 -8.91 58.53 -13.88
CA LEU A 377 -7.75 59.42 -13.88
C LEU A 377 -6.67 58.90 -14.84
N LEU A 378 -6.49 59.58 -15.97
CA LEU A 378 -5.36 59.36 -16.89
C LEU A 378 -4.26 60.38 -16.60
N LYS A 379 -3.32 60.00 -15.73
CA LYS A 379 -2.19 60.86 -15.36
C LYS A 379 -0.99 60.55 -16.23
N THR A 380 -0.30 61.60 -16.63
CA THR A 380 1.00 61.52 -17.31
C THR A 380 2.06 62.14 -16.38
N ASP A 381 3.35 61.86 -16.59
CA ASP A 381 4.39 62.37 -15.69
C ASP A 381 4.37 63.91 -15.57
N GLY A 382 4.75 64.42 -14.41
CA GLY A 382 4.42 65.78 -13.98
C GLY A 382 5.16 66.93 -14.67
N SER A 383 5.99 66.67 -15.70
CA SER A 383 6.68 67.78 -16.40
C SER A 383 6.74 67.67 -17.92
N ALA A 384 6.60 66.47 -18.50
CA ALA A 384 6.62 66.27 -19.96
C ALA A 384 5.53 65.33 -20.48
N GLY A 385 4.73 64.76 -19.56
CA GLY A 385 3.64 63.85 -19.85
C GLY A 385 2.58 64.43 -20.77
N ARG A 386 2.12 63.61 -21.72
CA ARG A 386 1.16 64.00 -22.77
C ARG A 386 0.23 62.84 -23.10
N LEU A 387 -1.06 63.12 -23.24
CA LEU A 387 -2.09 62.16 -23.62
C LEU A 387 -2.37 62.26 -25.12
N GLY A 388 -2.05 61.20 -25.86
CA GLY A 388 -2.44 61.05 -27.27
C GLY A 388 -3.77 60.30 -27.41
N ILE A 389 -4.64 60.79 -28.28
CA ILE A 389 -5.93 60.17 -28.64
C ILE A 389 -6.00 60.03 -30.17
N GLY A 390 -6.29 58.82 -30.65
CA GLY A 390 -6.30 58.49 -32.07
C GLY A 390 -4.95 57.95 -32.56
N THR A 391 -4.53 58.34 -33.76
CA THR A 391 -3.32 57.79 -34.43
C THR A 391 -2.02 58.47 -34.00
N VAL A 392 -1.96 58.96 -32.74
CA VAL A 392 -0.86 59.80 -32.24
C VAL A 392 0.33 58.93 -31.85
N GLY A 393 1.40 58.96 -32.65
CA GLY A 393 2.67 58.32 -32.29
C GLY A 393 3.54 59.12 -31.31
N ASN A 394 3.42 60.47 -31.33
CA ASN A 394 4.11 61.38 -30.43
C ASN A 394 3.22 62.62 -30.22
N PRO A 395 2.52 62.77 -29.09
CA PRO A 395 1.72 63.96 -28.81
C PRO A 395 2.62 65.18 -28.64
N ASP A 396 2.22 66.33 -29.17
CA ASP A 396 2.93 67.62 -29.05
C ASP A 396 2.35 68.53 -27.95
N THR A 397 1.13 68.25 -27.48
CA THR A 397 0.42 68.93 -26.41
C THR A 397 0.03 67.96 -25.30
N ALA A 398 -0.39 68.50 -24.14
CA ALA A 398 -0.81 67.69 -22.99
C ALA A 398 -2.02 66.79 -23.31
N VAL A 399 -2.93 67.22 -24.17
CA VAL A 399 -4.00 66.40 -24.77
C VAL A 399 -4.01 66.64 -26.27
N HIS A 400 -3.70 65.62 -27.05
CA HIS A 400 -3.61 65.67 -28.51
C HIS A 400 -4.60 64.69 -29.13
N VAL A 401 -5.53 65.19 -29.96
CA VAL A 401 -6.45 64.35 -30.75
C VAL A 401 -6.03 64.38 -32.22
N LYS A 402 -5.64 63.25 -32.80
CA LYS A 402 -5.21 63.15 -34.22
C LYS A 402 -6.00 62.12 -35.02
N SER A 403 -6.90 62.62 -35.84
CA SER A 403 -7.69 61.89 -36.83
C SER A 403 -8.05 62.80 -38.03
N ALA A 404 -8.33 62.21 -39.19
CA ALA A 404 -8.65 62.92 -40.43
C ALA A 404 -9.87 63.86 -40.33
N ALA A 405 -10.80 63.57 -39.40
CA ALA A 405 -11.98 64.38 -39.11
C ALA A 405 -12.23 64.44 -37.59
N SER A 406 -11.24 64.91 -36.84
CA SER A 406 -11.28 64.92 -35.36
C SER A 406 -12.43 65.79 -34.84
N ILE A 407 -13.33 65.19 -34.06
CA ILE A 407 -14.42 65.87 -33.36
C ILE A 407 -14.38 65.41 -31.90
N VAL A 408 -14.43 66.36 -30.97
CA VAL A 408 -14.67 66.07 -29.54
C VAL A 408 -16.15 66.25 -29.28
N THR A 409 -16.86 65.14 -29.12
CA THR A 409 -18.29 65.15 -28.81
C THR A 409 -18.48 65.24 -27.31
N LEU A 410 -19.14 66.30 -26.86
CA LEU A 410 -19.62 66.43 -25.48
C LEU A 410 -21.14 66.26 -25.51
N GLN A 411 -21.63 65.17 -24.94
CA GLN A 411 -23.05 64.78 -25.00
C GLN A 411 -23.68 64.79 -23.62
N ARG A 412 -24.95 65.18 -23.56
CA ARG A 412 -25.75 65.11 -22.35
C ARG A 412 -26.45 63.76 -22.24
N THR A 413 -26.57 63.26 -21.01
CA THR A 413 -27.40 62.11 -20.68
C THR A 413 -28.83 62.49 -20.27
N ASP A 414 -29.05 63.76 -19.89
CA ASP A 414 -30.36 64.37 -19.68
C ASP A 414 -30.42 65.77 -20.32
N ASP A 415 -31.63 66.31 -20.45
CA ASP A 415 -31.83 67.60 -21.07
C ASP A 415 -31.52 68.82 -20.19
N ALA A 416 -31.30 68.65 -18.89
CA ALA A 416 -30.96 69.74 -17.96
C ALA A 416 -29.44 70.04 -17.90
N ASN A 417 -28.58 69.12 -18.35
CA ASN A 417 -27.13 69.25 -18.23
C ASN A 417 -26.47 70.23 -19.22
N THR A 418 -25.29 70.76 -18.87
CA THR A 418 -24.55 71.79 -19.65
C THR A 418 -23.11 71.37 -19.96
N PRO A 419 -22.91 70.38 -20.87
CA PRO A 419 -21.59 69.86 -21.18
C PRO A 419 -20.75 70.92 -21.85
N GLY A 420 -19.46 70.94 -21.53
CA GLY A 420 -18.57 71.99 -22.00
C GLY A 420 -17.13 71.82 -21.52
N LEU A 421 -16.30 72.76 -21.93
CA LEU A 421 -14.93 72.90 -21.48
C LEU A 421 -14.88 73.92 -20.35
N SER A 422 -14.17 73.58 -19.29
CA SER A 422 -13.93 74.44 -18.14
C SER A 422 -12.46 74.80 -18.06
N PHE A 423 -12.17 76.08 -17.93
CA PHE A 423 -10.83 76.61 -17.79
C PHE A 423 -10.65 77.05 -16.34
N GLN A 424 -9.85 76.32 -15.57
CA GLN A 424 -9.69 76.53 -14.14
C GLN A 424 -8.33 77.14 -13.79
N ASN A 425 -8.24 77.81 -12.64
CA ASN A 425 -6.94 78.18 -12.06
C ASN A 425 -6.33 77.01 -11.27
N SER A 426 -5.12 77.19 -10.75
CA SER A 426 -4.38 76.18 -9.96
C SER A 426 -5.13 75.66 -8.73
N ASN A 427 -6.10 76.41 -8.21
CA ASN A 427 -6.88 76.06 -7.03
C ASN A 427 -8.21 75.36 -7.41
N GLY A 428 -8.41 75.01 -8.68
CA GLY A 428 -9.61 74.35 -9.18
C GLY A 428 -10.81 75.26 -9.45
N ASN A 429 -10.66 76.59 -9.33
CA ASN A 429 -11.77 77.51 -9.57
C ASN A 429 -11.94 77.80 -11.07
N VAL A 430 -13.16 77.61 -11.59
CA VAL A 430 -13.52 77.90 -12.99
C VAL A 430 -13.41 79.40 -13.29
N ARG A 431 -12.64 79.76 -14.31
CA ARG A 431 -12.39 81.13 -14.78
C ARG A 431 -13.05 81.44 -16.11
N ALA A 432 -13.24 80.43 -16.96
CA ALA A 432 -14.02 80.55 -18.18
C ALA A 432 -14.67 79.21 -18.52
N THR A 433 -15.74 79.25 -19.29
CA THR A 433 -16.36 78.03 -19.85
C THR A 433 -16.75 78.23 -21.31
N ILE A 434 -16.73 77.13 -22.05
CA ILE A 434 -17.38 77.00 -23.34
C ILE A 434 -18.34 75.84 -23.20
N LYS A 435 -19.65 76.10 -23.16
CA LYS A 435 -20.63 75.06 -22.83
C LYS A 435 -21.90 75.18 -23.63
N MET A 436 -22.62 74.07 -23.73
CA MET A 436 -23.99 74.06 -24.23
C MET A 436 -24.95 74.54 -23.15
N ASP A 437 -25.96 75.32 -23.50
CA ASP A 437 -27.04 75.70 -22.58
C ASP A 437 -28.20 74.70 -22.69
N GLY A 438 -28.44 73.95 -21.62
CA GLY A 438 -29.45 72.90 -21.57
C GLY A 438 -30.78 73.30 -20.97
N THR A 439 -30.90 74.50 -20.40
CA THR A 439 -31.97 74.84 -19.46
C THR A 439 -33.41 74.77 -20.03
N SER A 440 -33.58 74.68 -21.36
CA SER A 440 -34.88 74.61 -22.06
C SER A 440 -35.16 73.27 -22.77
N GLY A 441 -34.28 72.27 -22.64
CA GLY A 441 -34.40 70.95 -23.27
C GLY A 441 -34.40 70.88 -24.80
N THR A 442 -34.36 72.02 -25.50
CA THR A 442 -34.44 72.07 -26.99
C THR A 442 -33.43 73.03 -27.63
N SER A 443 -32.76 73.88 -26.84
CA SER A 443 -31.86 74.91 -27.35
C SER A 443 -30.50 74.35 -27.81
N LYS A 444 -30.19 74.52 -29.10
CA LYS A 444 -28.86 74.28 -29.71
C LYS A 444 -27.94 75.48 -29.49
N GLU A 445 -27.70 75.85 -28.23
CA GLU A 445 -27.00 77.10 -27.90
C GLU A 445 -25.60 76.83 -27.37
N LEU A 446 -24.60 77.52 -27.93
CA LEU A 446 -23.22 77.49 -27.46
C LEU A 446 -22.92 78.80 -26.73
N VAL A 447 -22.50 78.71 -25.48
CA VAL A 447 -22.28 79.86 -24.60
C VAL A 447 -20.83 79.91 -24.13
N PHE A 448 -20.25 81.08 -24.26
CA PHE A 448 -18.92 81.42 -23.77
C PHE A 448 -19.09 82.33 -22.55
N GLN A 449 -18.53 81.90 -21.43
CA GLN A 449 -18.61 82.64 -20.17
C GLN A 449 -17.21 82.91 -19.65
N THR A 450 -17.04 84.08 -19.02
CA THR A 450 -15.82 84.47 -18.34
C THR A 450 -16.16 84.96 -16.94
N HIS A 451 -15.25 84.75 -15.98
CA HIS A 451 -15.48 85.17 -14.61
C HIS A 451 -15.26 86.68 -14.44
N ASP A 452 -16.30 87.36 -13.96
CA ASP A 452 -16.29 88.76 -13.55
C ASP A 452 -17.20 88.88 -12.31
N SER A 453 -16.64 88.57 -11.13
CA SER A 453 -17.33 88.27 -9.84
C SER A 453 -18.26 87.04 -9.82
N SER A 454 -18.87 86.69 -10.95
CA SER A 454 -19.55 85.42 -11.24
C SER A 454 -19.29 85.02 -12.71
N LEU A 455 -19.68 83.80 -13.12
CA LEU A 455 -19.58 83.42 -14.54
C LEU A 455 -20.59 84.22 -15.36
N SER A 456 -20.09 85.25 -16.05
CA SER A 456 -20.89 86.11 -16.91
C SER A 456 -20.82 85.62 -18.35
N GLU A 457 -21.98 85.51 -19.01
CA GLU A 457 -22.05 85.28 -20.46
C GLU A 457 -21.41 86.46 -21.20
N ARG A 458 -20.53 86.15 -22.16
CA ARG A 458 -19.92 87.14 -23.05
C ARG A 458 -20.31 86.94 -24.50
N PHE A 459 -20.51 85.69 -24.91
CA PHE A 459 -20.90 85.37 -26.29
C PHE A 459 -21.80 84.13 -26.30
N ARG A 460 -22.85 84.17 -27.10
CA ARG A 460 -23.81 83.07 -27.27
C ARG A 460 -24.15 82.90 -28.74
N VAL A 461 -24.12 81.68 -29.22
CA VAL A 461 -24.59 81.31 -30.57
C VAL A 461 -25.87 80.51 -30.40
N THR A 462 -26.92 80.89 -31.12
CA THR A 462 -28.22 80.22 -31.17
C THR A 462 -28.55 79.79 -32.60
N LEU A 463 -29.66 79.07 -32.79
CA LEU A 463 -30.15 78.73 -34.14
C LEU A 463 -30.46 79.98 -34.99
N SER A 464 -30.81 81.10 -34.37
CA SER A 464 -31.28 82.32 -35.04
C SER A 464 -30.22 83.43 -35.13
N GLY A 465 -29.00 83.20 -34.64
CA GLY A 465 -27.91 84.16 -34.74
C GLY A 465 -26.92 84.08 -33.58
N SER A 466 -26.13 85.14 -33.39
CA SER A 466 -25.19 85.26 -32.28
C SER A 466 -25.46 86.51 -31.46
N LYS A 467 -25.27 86.42 -30.14
CA LYS A 467 -25.41 87.51 -29.18
C LYS A 467 -24.05 87.74 -28.51
N VAL A 468 -23.58 88.98 -28.55
CA VAL A 468 -22.45 89.46 -27.75
C VAL A 468 -23.03 90.19 -26.54
N THR A 469 -22.57 89.86 -25.34
CA THR A 469 -22.92 90.56 -24.10
C THR A 469 -21.71 91.38 -23.65
N GLY A 470 -21.83 92.71 -23.75
CA GLY A 470 -20.73 93.67 -23.57
C GLY A 470 -20.40 94.39 -24.89
N ASN A 471 -19.20 94.96 -24.98
CA ASN A 471 -18.74 95.64 -26.18
C ASN A 471 -18.24 94.64 -27.23
N LEU A 472 -18.66 94.82 -28.48
CA LEU A 472 -18.03 94.19 -29.64
C LEU A 472 -17.04 95.19 -30.25
N GLU A 473 -15.75 95.03 -29.94
CA GLU A 473 -14.68 95.83 -30.55
C GLU A 473 -14.19 95.14 -31.82
N VAL A 474 -14.19 95.85 -32.94
CA VAL A 474 -13.71 95.35 -34.25
C VAL A 474 -12.63 96.29 -34.76
N THR A 475 -11.39 95.80 -34.85
CA THR A 475 -10.21 96.61 -35.21
C THR A 475 -9.59 96.06 -36.50
N GLY A 476 -9.50 96.90 -37.54
CA GLY A 476 -8.79 96.57 -38.79
C GLY A 476 -9.53 95.65 -39.78
N ALA A 477 -10.80 95.33 -39.56
CA ALA A 477 -11.61 94.47 -40.44
C ALA A 477 -12.79 95.21 -41.09
N GLN A 478 -13.16 94.83 -42.32
CA GLN A 478 -14.41 95.28 -42.96
C GLN A 478 -15.59 94.47 -42.37
N ILE A 479 -16.56 95.16 -41.76
CA ILE A 479 -17.81 94.52 -41.31
C ILE A 479 -18.78 94.50 -42.47
N ASP A 480 -19.12 93.30 -42.94
CA ASP A 480 -20.05 93.12 -44.03
C ASP A 480 -21.51 93.19 -43.53
N PHE A 481 -22.18 94.26 -43.94
CA PHE A 481 -23.59 94.51 -43.64
C PHE A 481 -24.50 94.30 -44.86
N THR A 482 -24.01 93.70 -45.96
CA THR A 482 -24.77 93.50 -47.20
C THR A 482 -26.04 92.67 -47.02
N ALA A 483 -26.07 91.78 -46.03
CA ALA A 483 -27.24 90.97 -45.69
C ALA A 483 -28.30 91.71 -44.84
N LEU A 484 -28.06 92.97 -44.45
CA LEU A 484 -29.08 93.78 -43.78
C LEU A 484 -30.23 94.11 -44.75
N PRO A 485 -31.46 94.29 -44.27
CA PRO A 485 -32.60 94.71 -45.10
C PRO A 485 -32.28 95.99 -45.88
N THR A 486 -32.68 96.08 -47.15
CA THR A 486 -32.44 97.26 -48.02
C THR A 486 -33.50 98.36 -47.85
N SER A 487 -34.40 98.19 -46.90
CA SER A 487 -35.44 99.13 -46.48
C SER A 487 -35.54 99.12 -44.97
N ASP A 488 -36.04 100.20 -44.38
CA ASP A 488 -36.22 100.29 -42.93
C ASP A 488 -37.08 99.11 -42.42
N PRO A 489 -36.58 98.29 -41.47
CA PRO A 489 -37.30 97.16 -40.92
C PRO A 489 -38.49 97.56 -40.02
N GLY A 490 -38.69 98.86 -39.72
CA GLY A 490 -39.75 99.35 -38.85
C GLY A 490 -39.61 98.93 -37.39
N VAL A 491 -38.36 98.64 -36.96
CA VAL A 491 -38.03 98.21 -35.61
C VAL A 491 -36.82 98.98 -35.14
N ALA A 492 -37.06 99.91 -34.21
CA ALA A 492 -36.05 100.79 -33.66
C ALA A 492 -34.79 100.04 -33.21
N GLY A 493 -33.62 100.58 -33.55
CA GLY A 493 -32.31 100.02 -33.18
C GLY A 493 -31.80 98.92 -34.09
N ARG A 494 -32.60 98.40 -35.05
CA ARG A 494 -32.09 97.47 -36.06
C ARG A 494 -31.33 98.20 -37.15
N LEU A 495 -30.22 97.59 -37.59
CA LEU A 495 -29.45 98.11 -38.72
C LEU A 495 -30.13 97.73 -40.04
N PHE A 496 -30.11 98.64 -41.01
CA PHE A 496 -30.57 98.41 -42.38
C PHE A 496 -29.66 99.13 -43.38
N ARG A 497 -29.70 98.70 -44.63
CA ARG A 497 -28.97 99.33 -45.73
C ARG A 497 -29.88 100.27 -46.51
N SER A 498 -29.34 101.42 -46.89
CA SER A 498 -30.01 102.40 -47.74
C SER A 498 -28.98 102.91 -48.74
N GLY A 499 -28.97 102.35 -49.94
CA GLY A 499 -27.89 102.57 -50.90
C GLY A 499 -26.55 102.02 -50.39
N ASN A 500 -25.56 102.89 -50.21
CA ASN A 500 -24.21 102.55 -49.74
C ASN A 500 -24.04 102.71 -48.21
N ASP A 501 -25.02 103.29 -47.52
CA ASP A 501 -24.94 103.53 -46.09
C ASP A 501 -25.58 102.39 -45.29
N VAL A 502 -25.05 102.16 -44.09
CA VAL A 502 -25.72 101.41 -43.03
C VAL A 502 -26.35 102.40 -42.08
N LYS A 503 -27.66 102.29 -41.87
CA LYS A 503 -28.46 103.15 -41.03
C LYS A 503 -29.05 102.35 -39.88
N ILE A 504 -29.44 103.05 -38.81
CA ILE A 504 -30.19 102.49 -37.70
C ILE A 504 -31.66 102.90 -37.90
N SER A 505 -32.58 101.95 -37.89
CA SER A 505 -34.03 102.20 -37.88
C SER A 505 -34.40 102.97 -36.61
N THR A 506 -35.24 103.98 -36.74
CA THR A 506 -35.75 104.76 -35.59
C THR A 506 -37.07 104.21 -35.04
N GLY A 507 -37.65 103.18 -35.67
CA GLY A 507 -39.00 102.68 -35.41
C GLY A 507 -39.94 103.00 -36.56
#